data_AF-A0A1X0RP25-F1
#
_entry.id   AF-A0A1X0RP25-F1
#
_cell.length_a   1.000
_cell.length_b   1.000
_cell.length_c   1.000
_cell.angle_alpha   90.00
_cell.angle_beta   90.00
_cell.angle_gamma   90.00
#
_symmetry.space_group_name_H-M   'P 1'
#
loop_
_entity.id
_entity.type
_entity.pdbx_description
1 polymer ?
#
loop_
_entity_poly.entity_id
_entity_poly.type
_entity_poly.pdbx_seq_one_letter_code
_entity_poly.pdbx_strand_id
1 'polypeptide(L)'
;MQTNILDKDFDSLINIDEIRESLRQLDEEENRIDAFLDDILKQESILDTSLNSLKAITPQLDTLKVKAAAFTDTVSQTAHLAEMISDKVRQLDKEQTRAKLAIKYVEDVQELKFCISSLNEAMQKKEYDRAALLLQRASKIDSSILKGSLAEFTVVS
;
A
#
# COMPACT_ATOMS: atom_id res chain seq x y z
N MET A 1 -35.11 46.59 32.18
CA MET A 1 -34.80 48.03 32.20
C MET A 1 -33.83 48.27 33.34
N GLN A 2 -32.52 48.15 33.09
CA GLN A 2 -31.49 48.56 34.04
C GLN A 2 -31.26 50.05 33.78
N THR A 3 -31.78 50.90 34.66
CA THR A 3 -31.41 52.32 34.68
C THR A 3 -29.94 52.39 35.04
N ASN A 4 -29.11 52.84 34.10
CA ASN A 4 -27.69 53.02 34.30
C ASN A 4 -27.48 54.05 35.41
N ILE A 5 -26.94 53.63 36.54
CA ILE A 5 -26.76 54.48 37.73
C ILE A 5 -25.83 55.68 37.43
N LEU A 6 -25.00 55.59 36.39
CA LEU A 6 -24.17 56.69 35.88
C LEU A 6 -24.96 57.85 35.27
N ASP A 7 -26.27 57.68 35.04
CA ASP A 7 -27.18 58.73 34.51
C ASP A 7 -27.94 59.45 35.64
N LYS A 8 -27.68 59.10 36.91
CA LYS A 8 -28.22 59.83 38.08
C LYS A 8 -27.36 61.06 38.35
N ASP A 9 -28.01 62.20 38.50
CA ASP A 9 -27.36 63.48 38.83
C ASP A 9 -27.03 63.50 40.33
N PHE A 10 -25.86 62.96 40.70
CA PHE A 10 -25.44 62.80 42.10
C PHE A 10 -25.26 64.13 42.85
N ASP A 11 -25.07 65.23 42.10
CA ASP A 11 -24.90 66.57 42.64
C ASP A 11 -26.19 67.15 43.25
N SER A 12 -27.37 66.55 42.98
CA SER A 12 -28.66 67.01 43.51
C SER A 12 -29.12 66.26 44.77
N LEU A 13 -28.33 65.30 45.28
CA LEU A 13 -28.70 64.46 46.43
C LEU A 13 -28.42 65.21 47.75
N ILE A 14 -29.48 65.65 48.43
CA ILE A 14 -29.39 66.46 49.66
C ILE A 14 -29.81 65.64 50.91
N ASN A 15 -30.49 64.50 50.72
CA ASN A 15 -30.97 63.65 51.79
C ASN A 15 -30.00 62.48 52.08
N ILE A 16 -29.62 62.30 53.35
CA ILE A 16 -28.70 61.23 53.80
C ILE A 16 -29.20 59.83 53.44
N ASP A 17 -30.51 59.60 53.48
CA ASP A 17 -31.07 58.28 53.17
C ASP A 17 -30.99 57.98 51.66
N GLU A 18 -31.17 58.99 50.80
CA GLU A 18 -31.03 58.87 49.34
C GLU A 18 -29.57 58.64 48.92
N ILE A 19 -28.62 59.28 49.62
CA ILE A 19 -27.18 59.07 49.42
C ILE A 19 -26.80 57.63 49.80
N ARG A 20 -27.29 57.12 50.94
CA ARG A 20 -27.01 55.75 51.40
C ARG A 20 -27.60 54.69 50.47
N GLU A 21 -28.81 54.92 49.98
CA GLU A 21 -29.44 54.01 49.01
C GLU A 21 -28.66 53.99 47.69
N SER A 22 -28.25 55.15 47.19
CA SER A 22 -27.45 55.25 45.96
C SER A 22 -26.08 54.59 46.11
N LEU A 23 -25.43 54.75 47.27
CA LEU A 23 -24.15 54.13 47.57
C LEU A 23 -24.28 52.59 47.67
N ARG A 24 -25.35 52.10 48.28
CA ARG A 24 -25.65 50.66 48.30
C ARG A 24 -25.90 50.10 46.90
N GLN A 25 -26.64 50.83 46.05
CA GLN A 25 -26.87 50.42 44.66
C GLN A 25 -25.56 50.40 43.86
N LEU A 26 -24.64 51.33 44.13
CA LEU A 26 -23.32 51.36 43.52
C LEU A 26 -22.47 50.17 43.98
N ASP A 27 -22.44 49.86 45.28
CA ASP A 27 -21.76 48.67 45.82
C ASP A 27 -22.31 47.38 45.21
N GLU A 28 -23.64 47.25 45.06
CA GLU A 28 -24.26 46.06 44.45
C GLU A 28 -23.88 45.92 42.97
N GLU A 29 -23.76 47.04 42.24
CA GLU A 29 -23.31 47.05 40.84
C GLU A 29 -21.81 46.78 40.70
N GLU A 30 -20.97 47.35 41.57
CA GLU A 30 -19.52 47.11 41.61
C GLU A 30 -19.25 45.63 41.85
N ASN A 31 -19.87 45.03 42.87
CA ASN A 31 -19.77 43.59 43.15
C ASN A 31 -20.24 42.72 41.98
N ARG A 32 -21.28 43.16 41.24
CA ARG A 32 -21.77 42.43 40.06
C ARG A 32 -20.76 42.48 38.91
N ILE A 33 -20.17 43.65 38.67
CA ILE A 33 -19.17 43.85 37.62
C ILE A 33 -17.90 43.05 37.96
N ASP A 34 -17.46 43.06 39.21
CA ASP A 34 -16.32 42.29 39.68
C ASP A 34 -16.54 40.79 39.49
N ALA A 35 -17.71 40.28 39.87
CA ALA A 35 -18.04 38.86 39.66
C ALA A 35 -18.07 38.48 38.17
N PHE A 36 -18.54 39.37 37.29
CA PHE A 36 -18.55 39.16 35.86
C PHE A 36 -17.14 39.21 35.26
N LEU A 37 -16.30 40.14 35.71
CA LEU A 37 -14.91 40.25 35.30
C LEU A 37 -14.12 39.00 35.71
N ASP A 38 -14.32 38.51 36.94
CA ASP A 38 -13.71 37.28 37.42
C ASP A 38 -14.10 36.05 36.58
N ASP A 39 -15.36 35.99 36.11
CA ASP A 39 -15.80 34.90 35.23
C ASP A 39 -15.12 34.97 33.86
N ILE A 40 -15.02 36.16 33.26
CA ILE A 40 -14.33 36.37 31.99
C ILE A 40 -12.84 36.02 32.12
N LEU A 41 -12.17 36.48 33.17
CA LEU A 41 -10.74 36.20 33.39
C LEU A 41 -10.50 34.69 33.57
N LYS A 42 -11.41 33.97 34.22
CA LYS A 42 -11.34 32.51 34.30
C LYS A 42 -11.46 31.86 32.92
N GLN A 43 -12.38 32.33 32.08
CA GLN A 43 -12.54 31.81 30.71
C GLN A 43 -11.29 32.04 29.86
N GLU A 44 -10.63 33.19 29.99
CA GLU A 44 -9.37 33.50 29.31
C GLU A 44 -8.27 32.48 29.69
N SER A 45 -8.12 32.18 30.98
CA SER A 45 -7.12 31.22 31.45
C SER A 45 -7.36 29.79 30.93
N ILE A 46 -8.63 29.40 30.79
CA ILE A 46 -9.01 28.09 30.25
C ILE A 46 -8.70 28.04 28.74
N LEU A 47 -9.01 29.12 28.02
CA LEU A 47 -8.73 29.23 26.59
C LEU A 47 -7.22 29.17 26.30
N ASP A 48 -6.42 29.87 27.09
CA ASP A 48 -4.96 29.83 26.97
C ASP A 48 -4.40 28.43 27.20
N THR A 49 -4.92 27.72 28.20
CA THR A 49 -4.53 26.33 28.47
C THR A 49 -4.88 25.43 27.29
N SER A 50 -6.07 25.58 26.72
CA SER A 50 -6.50 24.83 25.54
C SER A 50 -5.63 25.14 24.31
N LEU A 51 -5.34 26.41 24.05
CA LEU A 51 -4.45 26.84 22.96
C LEU A 51 -3.03 26.30 23.13
N ASN A 52 -2.50 26.29 24.36
CA ASN A 52 -1.19 25.73 24.65
C ASN A 52 -1.17 24.21 24.42
N SER A 53 -2.24 23.49 24.79
CA SER A 53 -2.36 22.07 24.50
C SER A 53 -2.39 21.80 22.99
N LEU A 54 -3.10 22.62 22.22
CA LEU A 54 -3.16 22.51 20.76
C LEU A 54 -1.80 22.78 20.11
N LYS A 55 -1.11 23.84 20.55
CA LYS A 55 0.25 24.17 20.12
C LYS A 55 1.25 23.04 20.43
N ALA A 56 1.06 22.33 21.53
CA ALA A 56 1.91 21.17 21.88
C ALA A 56 1.68 19.97 20.95
N ILE A 57 0.49 19.83 20.36
CA ILE A 57 0.16 18.75 19.41
C ILE A 57 0.64 19.08 17.99
N THR A 58 0.70 20.36 17.60
CA THR A 58 1.19 20.80 16.28
C THR A 58 2.51 20.14 15.84
N PRO A 59 3.60 20.13 16.64
CA PRO A 59 4.85 19.48 16.23
C PRO A 59 4.70 17.96 16.09
N GLN A 60 3.84 17.32 16.87
CA GLN A 60 3.57 15.89 16.73
C GLN A 60 2.89 15.60 15.38
N LEU A 61 1.95 16.45 14.97
CA LEU A 61 1.29 16.33 13.66
C LEU A 61 2.28 16.55 12.51
N ASP A 62 3.20 17.51 12.64
CA ASP A 62 4.24 17.73 11.63
C ASP A 62 5.18 16.53 11.50
N THR A 63 5.60 15.93 12.62
CA THR A 63 6.41 14.71 12.58
C THR A 63 5.65 13.54 11.96
N LEU A 64 4.35 13.41 12.24
CA LEU A 64 3.50 12.39 11.65
C LEU A 64 3.37 12.58 10.14
N LYS A 65 3.19 13.83 9.69
CA LYS A 65 3.13 14.18 8.27
C LYS A 65 4.42 13.80 7.54
N VAL A 66 5.58 14.11 8.11
CA VAL A 66 6.89 13.74 7.53
C VAL A 66 7.04 12.22 7.48
N LYS A 67 6.68 11.51 8.55
CA LYS A 67 6.73 10.04 8.57
C LYS A 67 5.78 9.41 7.55
N ALA A 68 4.57 9.95 7.42
CA ALA A 68 3.59 9.49 6.44
C ALA A 68 4.11 9.69 5.00
N ALA A 69 4.71 10.84 4.70
CA ALA A 69 5.32 11.09 3.40
C ALA A 69 6.46 10.10 3.10
N ALA A 70 7.40 9.91 4.04
CA ALA A 70 8.48 8.94 3.89
C ALA A 70 7.97 7.50 3.72
N PHE A 71 6.88 7.14 4.43
CA PHE A 71 6.24 5.84 4.29
C PHE A 71 5.61 5.67 2.91
N THR A 72 4.89 6.68 2.41
CA THR A 72 4.33 6.67 1.06
C THR A 72 5.41 6.50 -0.01
N ASP A 73 6.54 7.20 0.13
CA ASP A 73 7.68 7.06 -0.79
C ASP A 73 8.24 5.63 -0.75
N THR A 74 8.41 5.06 0.45
CA THR A 74 8.91 3.69 0.62
C THR A 74 7.96 2.66 0.00
N VAL A 75 6.65 2.84 0.20
CA VAL A 75 5.62 1.97 -0.40
C VAL A 75 5.63 2.07 -1.91
N SER A 76 5.75 3.29 -2.47
CA SER A 76 5.84 3.50 -3.91
C SER A 76 7.09 2.83 -4.52
N GLN A 77 8.25 3.01 -3.89
CA GLN A 77 9.48 2.35 -4.31
C GLN A 77 9.37 0.82 -4.25
N THR A 78 8.79 0.29 -3.17
CA THR A 78 8.59 -1.16 -3.01
C THR A 78 7.63 -1.70 -4.05
N ALA A 79 6.55 -0.99 -4.36
CA ALA A 79 5.61 -1.38 -5.41
C ALA A 79 6.29 -1.41 -6.80
N HIS A 80 7.08 -0.38 -7.12
CA HIS A 80 7.84 -0.35 -8.37
C HIS A 80 8.86 -1.51 -8.45
N LEU A 81 9.55 -1.81 -7.36
CA LEU A 81 10.47 -2.96 -7.32
C LEU A 81 9.73 -4.29 -7.49
N ALA A 82 8.55 -4.45 -6.86
CA ALA A 82 7.74 -5.64 -7.01
C ALA A 82 7.22 -5.83 -8.45
N GLU A 83 6.83 -4.75 -9.12
CA GLU A 83 6.44 -4.77 -10.54
C GLU A 83 7.62 -5.19 -11.43
N MET A 84 8.79 -4.57 -11.24
CA MET A 84 10.00 -4.94 -11.97
C MET A 84 10.41 -6.40 -11.75
N ILE A 85 10.35 -6.88 -10.51
CA ILE A 85 10.67 -8.28 -10.20
C ILE A 85 9.65 -9.21 -10.87
N SER A 86 8.36 -8.88 -10.83
CA SER A 86 7.31 -9.67 -11.47
C SER A 86 7.52 -9.76 -12.98
N ASP A 87 7.85 -8.66 -13.64
CA ASP A 87 8.20 -8.64 -15.05
C ASP A 87 9.42 -9.49 -15.36
N LYS A 88 10.45 -9.43 -14.50
CA LYS A 88 11.66 -10.23 -14.68
C LYS A 88 11.40 -11.72 -14.50
N VAL A 89 10.56 -12.09 -13.54
CA VAL A 89 10.10 -13.47 -13.33
C VAL A 89 9.33 -13.94 -14.56
N ARG A 90 8.41 -13.13 -15.11
CA ARG A 90 7.66 -13.50 -16.33
C ARG A 90 8.57 -13.70 -17.54
N GLN A 91 9.62 -12.90 -17.69
CA GLN A 91 10.65 -13.11 -18.73
C GLN A 91 11.41 -14.42 -18.50
N LEU A 92 11.82 -14.68 -17.25
CA LEU A 92 12.53 -15.90 -16.89
C LEU A 92 11.67 -17.14 -17.15
N ASP A 93 10.40 -17.11 -16.78
CA ASP A 93 9.44 -18.19 -17.02
C ASP A 93 9.32 -18.49 -18.52
N LYS A 94 9.27 -17.46 -19.37
CA LYS A 94 9.23 -17.63 -20.83
C LYS A 94 10.47 -18.34 -21.35
N GLU A 95 11.66 -17.95 -20.90
CA GLU A 95 12.91 -18.62 -21.30
C GLU A 95 12.99 -20.04 -20.73
N GLN A 96 12.50 -20.26 -19.52
CA GLN A 96 12.43 -21.60 -18.93
C GLN A 96 11.48 -22.51 -19.72
N THR A 97 10.32 -22.01 -20.16
CA THR A 97 9.41 -22.76 -21.04
C THR A 97 10.08 -23.10 -22.36
N ARG A 98 10.79 -22.15 -22.99
CA ARG A 98 11.55 -22.40 -24.22
C ARG A 98 12.62 -23.46 -24.02
N ALA A 99 13.39 -23.38 -22.94
CA ALA A 99 14.42 -24.36 -22.61
C ALA A 99 13.79 -25.75 -22.37
N LYS A 100 12.68 -25.84 -21.64
CA LYS A 100 11.95 -27.10 -21.42
C LYS A 100 11.46 -27.72 -22.74
N LEU A 101 10.93 -26.90 -23.66
CA LEU A 101 10.51 -27.36 -24.98
C LEU A 101 11.70 -27.88 -25.81
N ALA A 102 12.85 -27.19 -25.77
CA ALA A 102 14.05 -27.63 -26.46
C ALA A 102 14.62 -28.93 -25.86
N ILE A 103 14.62 -29.08 -24.53
CA ILE A 103 15.03 -30.32 -23.86
C ILE A 103 14.13 -31.47 -24.28
N LYS A 104 12.80 -31.28 -24.21
CA LYS A 104 11.84 -32.30 -24.66
C LYS A 104 12.05 -32.68 -26.12
N TYR A 105 12.28 -31.69 -26.99
CA TYR A 105 12.59 -31.94 -28.39
C TYR A 105 13.83 -32.82 -28.57
N VAL A 106 14.89 -32.57 -27.80
CA VAL A 106 16.11 -33.40 -27.83
C VAL A 106 15.84 -34.81 -27.30
N GLU A 107 15.08 -34.95 -26.21
CA GLU A 107 14.68 -36.25 -25.66
C GLU A 107 13.89 -37.07 -26.68
N ASP A 108 12.92 -36.46 -27.35
CA ASP A 108 12.11 -37.13 -28.37
C ASP A 108 12.95 -37.55 -29.60
N VAL A 109 13.93 -36.73 -30.01
CA VAL A 109 14.89 -37.09 -31.08
C VAL A 109 15.77 -38.27 -30.65
N GLN A 110 16.26 -38.28 -29.42
CA GLN A 110 17.06 -39.40 -28.89
C GLN A 110 16.24 -40.68 -28.83
N GLU A 111 14.97 -40.61 -28.39
CA GLU A 111 14.08 -41.76 -28.36
C GLU A 111 13.79 -42.30 -29.77
N LEU A 112 13.57 -41.41 -30.74
CA LEU A 112 13.40 -41.81 -32.14
C LEU A 112 14.65 -42.51 -32.68
N LYS A 113 15.84 -41.94 -32.46
CA LYS A 113 17.12 -42.54 -32.87
C LYS A 113 17.32 -43.92 -32.24
N PHE A 114 16.98 -44.08 -30.96
CA PHE A 114 17.04 -45.36 -30.27
C PHE A 114 16.09 -46.38 -30.89
N CYS A 115 14.84 -45.98 -31.18
CA CYS A 115 13.86 -46.86 -31.81
C CYS A 115 14.31 -47.31 -33.21
N ILE A 116 14.82 -46.40 -34.05
CA ILE A 116 15.32 -46.71 -35.40
C ILE A 116 16.53 -47.66 -35.34
N SER A 117 17.50 -47.37 -34.47
CA SER A 117 18.71 -48.20 -34.34
C SER A 117 18.37 -49.61 -33.85
N SER A 118 17.50 -49.71 -32.85
CA SER A 118 17.03 -50.98 -32.30
C SER A 118 16.15 -51.75 -33.28
N LEU A 119 15.37 -51.05 -34.10
CA LEU A 119 14.54 -51.65 -35.15
C LEU A 119 15.42 -52.31 -36.22
N ASN A 120 16.47 -51.62 -36.66
CA ASN A 120 17.42 -52.17 -37.64
C ASN A 120 18.11 -53.43 -37.08
N GLU A 121 18.52 -53.41 -35.81
CA GLU A 121 19.11 -54.58 -35.15
C GLU A 121 18.11 -55.76 -35.02
N ALA A 122 16.87 -55.49 -34.60
CA ALA A 122 15.82 -56.52 -34.48
C ALA A 122 15.46 -57.13 -35.85
N MET A 123 15.42 -56.30 -36.91
CA MET A 123 15.19 -56.75 -38.28
C MET A 123 16.32 -57.65 -38.78
N GLN A 124 17.59 -57.32 -38.48
CA GLN A 124 18.74 -58.19 -38.82
C GLN A 124 18.69 -59.54 -38.09
N LYS A 125 18.22 -59.55 -36.84
CA LYS A 125 18.04 -60.75 -36.02
C LYS A 125 16.75 -61.54 -36.32
N LYS A 126 15.89 -61.04 -37.22
CA LYS A 126 14.56 -61.61 -37.55
C LYS A 126 13.58 -61.67 -36.36
N GLU A 127 13.74 -60.77 -35.39
CA GLU A 127 12.85 -60.62 -34.23
C GLU A 127 11.68 -59.68 -34.56
N TYR A 128 10.75 -60.12 -35.40
CA TYR A 128 9.69 -59.26 -35.95
C TYR A 128 8.71 -58.72 -34.90
N ASP A 129 8.45 -59.46 -33.81
CA ASP A 129 7.57 -59.00 -32.73
C ASP A 129 8.17 -57.79 -32.01
N ARG A 130 9.48 -57.82 -31.78
CA ARG A 130 10.22 -56.73 -31.15
C ARG A 130 10.31 -55.51 -32.08
N ALA A 131 10.48 -55.75 -33.38
CA ALA A 131 10.44 -54.70 -34.41
C ALA A 131 9.07 -53.98 -34.44
N ALA A 132 7.96 -54.72 -34.35
CA ALA A 132 6.61 -54.14 -34.34
C ALA A 132 6.36 -53.23 -33.11
N LEU A 133 6.85 -53.63 -31.93
CA LEU A 133 6.76 -52.81 -30.72
C LEU A 133 7.58 -51.51 -30.83
N LEU A 134 8.78 -51.58 -31.39
CA LEU A 134 9.64 -50.41 -31.61
C LEU A 134 9.04 -49.45 -32.64
N LEU A 135 8.41 -49.97 -33.69
CA LEU A 135 7.69 -49.16 -34.69
C LEU A 135 6.47 -48.47 -34.07
N GLN A 136 5.70 -49.17 -33.24
CA GLN A 136 4.57 -48.59 -32.52
C GLN A 136 5.01 -47.46 -31.57
N ARG A 137 6.16 -47.63 -30.89
CA ARG A 137 6.73 -46.61 -30.01
C ARG A 137 7.20 -45.39 -30.80
N ALA A 138 7.91 -45.59 -31.91
CA ALA A 138 8.34 -44.50 -32.79
C ALA A 138 7.15 -43.74 -33.40
N SER A 139 6.06 -44.42 -33.73
CA SER A 139 4.83 -43.81 -34.28
C SER A 139 4.10 -42.86 -33.31
N LYS A 140 4.35 -42.99 -32.00
CA LYS A 140 3.79 -42.09 -30.98
C LYS A 140 4.56 -40.79 -30.80
N ILE A 141 5.77 -40.70 -31.36
CA ILE A 141 6.61 -39.50 -31.32
C ILE A 141 6.02 -38.46 -32.28
N ASP A 142 6.02 -37.18 -31.88
CA ASP A 142 5.42 -36.11 -32.68
C ASP A 142 6.11 -35.98 -34.06
N SER A 143 5.31 -36.09 -35.13
CA SER A 143 5.77 -35.97 -36.52
C SER A 143 6.44 -34.62 -36.84
N SER A 144 6.23 -33.61 -35.99
CA SER A 144 6.91 -32.30 -36.06
C SER A 144 8.42 -32.42 -35.87
N ILE A 145 8.89 -33.46 -35.18
CA ILE A 145 10.32 -33.69 -34.92
C ILE A 145 11.06 -34.09 -36.18
N LEU A 146 10.43 -34.88 -37.05
CA LEU A 146 10.97 -35.34 -38.34
C LEU A 146 11.26 -34.20 -39.31
N LYS A 147 10.65 -33.02 -39.12
CA LYS A 147 10.84 -31.82 -39.95
C LYS A 147 11.90 -30.87 -39.41
N GLY A 148 12.49 -31.16 -38.24
CA GLY A 148 13.52 -30.30 -37.65
C GLY A 148 14.93 -30.70 -38.06
N SER A 149 15.84 -29.74 -38.06
CA SER A 149 17.24 -29.91 -38.53
C SER A 149 18.03 -30.99 -37.78
N LEU A 150 17.64 -31.32 -36.53
CA LEU A 150 18.27 -32.42 -35.78
C LEU A 150 17.82 -33.81 -36.26
N ALA A 151 16.58 -33.97 -36.73
CA ALA A 151 16.11 -35.25 -37.27
C ALA A 151 16.68 -35.51 -38.67
N GLU A 152 16.90 -34.46 -39.46
CA GLU A 152 17.56 -34.53 -40.77
C GLU A 152 18.99 -35.12 -40.66
N PHE A 153 19.68 -34.91 -39.54
CA PHE A 153 20.98 -35.52 -39.27
C PHE A 153 20.90 -37.01 -38.86
N THR A 154 19.74 -37.48 -38.39
CA THR A 154 19.57 -38.85 -37.88
C THR A 154 19.13 -39.86 -38.93
N VAL A 155 18.55 -39.40 -40.05
CA VAL A 155 18.27 -40.24 -41.21
C VAL A 155 19.53 -40.28 -42.06
N VAL A 156 20.44 -41.19 -41.71
CA VAL A 156 21.58 -41.54 -42.54
C VAL A 156 21.04 -42.06 -43.88
N SER A 157 21.50 -41.46 -44.98
CA SER A 157 21.32 -41.99 -46.34
C SER A 157 22.01 -43.35 -46.50
#